data_AF-A0A7V2RQB5-F1
#
_entry.id   AF-A0A7V2RQB5-F1
#
_cell.length_a   1.000
_cell.length_b   1.000
_cell.length_c   1.000
_cell.angle_alpha   90.00
_cell.angle_beta   90.00
_cell.angle_gamma   90.00
#
_symmetry.space_group_name_H-M   'P 1'
#
loop_
_entity.id
_entity.type
_entity.pdbx_description
1 polymer ?
#
loop_
_entity_poly.entity_id
_entity_poly.type
_entity_poly.pdbx_seq_one_letter_code
_entity_poly.pdbx_strand_id
1 'polypeptide(L)'
;MKYLIFIFTFYLSISLFSQDMTVAKMGAIFKKEAAEIEDQGGVWHMTYRGRLLLVVTDTDANRMRIFTPIMEAKDLLPGQKEKMLSANFDSALDAKYSVYQGFVMSVFTHPLKELYEPQLVDAMKQVAVLAETFGTSYQSTDMVFGGATKSEEPKINQSPGKEKKN
;
A
#
# COMPACT_ATOMS: atom_id res chain seq x y z
N MET A 1 33.01 51.98 13.82
CA MET A 1 32.07 51.90 12.68
C MET A 1 32.82 51.20 11.55
N LYS A 2 32.45 50.06 10.97
CA LYS A 2 31.14 49.40 10.78
C LYS A 2 31.38 47.88 10.78
N TYR A 3 30.53 47.12 11.45
CA TYR A 3 30.46 45.67 11.30
C TYR A 3 29.96 45.34 9.89
N LEU A 4 30.73 44.56 9.14
CA LEU A 4 30.36 44.06 7.82
C LEU A 4 29.54 42.77 8.02
N ILE A 5 28.22 42.88 7.98
CA ILE A 5 27.31 41.73 8.08
C ILE A 5 27.33 40.99 6.74
N PHE A 6 27.90 39.79 6.73
CA PHE A 6 27.85 38.88 5.58
C PHE A 6 26.52 38.11 5.65
N ILE A 7 25.49 38.55 4.90
CA ILE A 7 24.22 37.85 4.80
C ILE A 7 24.40 36.72 3.77
N PHE A 8 24.68 35.51 4.26
CA PHE A 8 24.67 34.30 3.46
C PHE A 8 23.20 33.94 3.15
N THR A 9 22.72 34.36 1.97
CA THR A 9 21.35 34.08 1.53
C THR A 9 21.31 32.65 1.01
N PHE A 10 20.82 31.73 1.84
CA PHE A 10 20.60 30.33 1.46
C PHE A 10 19.38 30.26 0.54
N TYR A 11 19.62 30.16 -0.78
CA TYR A 11 18.56 29.86 -1.75
C TYR A 11 18.15 28.40 -1.55
N LEU A 12 17.05 28.18 -0.81
CA LEU A 12 16.39 26.89 -0.73
C LEU A 12 15.67 26.65 -2.06
N SER A 13 16.29 25.88 -2.96
CA SER A 13 15.65 25.39 -4.18
C SER A 13 14.51 24.45 -3.80
N ILE A 14 13.28 24.96 -3.74
CA ILE A 14 12.08 24.13 -3.63
C ILE A 14 11.90 23.47 -5.00
N SER A 15 12.32 22.20 -5.12
CA SER A 15 11.97 21.37 -6.27
C SER A 15 10.46 21.14 -6.26
N LEU A 16 9.74 21.88 -7.10
CA LEU A 16 8.35 21.58 -7.41
C LEU A 16 8.32 20.24 -8.16
N PHE A 17 7.96 19.15 -7.48
CA PHE A 17 7.62 17.91 -8.16
C PHE A 17 6.43 18.19 -9.09
N SER A 18 6.65 18.08 -10.40
CA SER A 18 5.58 18.25 -11.38
C SER A 18 4.55 17.12 -11.19
N GLN A 19 3.36 17.48 -10.71
CA GLN A 19 2.17 16.61 -10.71
C GLN A 19 1.61 16.58 -12.14
N ASP A 20 2.18 15.70 -12.96
CA ASP A 20 1.62 15.35 -14.27
C ASP A 20 2.02 13.92 -14.62
N MET A 21 1.28 12.95 -14.06
CA MET A 21 1.48 11.54 -14.41
C MET A 21 0.87 11.24 -15.78
N THR A 22 1.64 10.54 -16.62
CA THR A 22 1.16 10.01 -17.90
C THR A 22 1.17 8.48 -17.88
N VAL A 23 0.34 7.87 -18.73
CA VAL A 23 0.29 6.41 -18.94
C VAL A 23 1.69 5.86 -19.28
N ALA A 24 2.44 6.55 -20.15
CA ALA A 24 3.79 6.15 -20.51
C ALA A 24 4.77 6.20 -19.31
N LYS A 25 4.64 7.22 -18.47
CA LYS A 25 5.45 7.39 -17.25
C LYS A 25 5.15 6.28 -16.23
N MET A 26 3.87 5.95 -16.03
CA MET A 26 3.47 4.80 -15.21
C MET A 26 4.09 3.50 -15.71
N GLY A 27 3.99 3.23 -17.01
CA GLY A 27 4.57 2.04 -17.63
C GLY A 27 6.08 1.94 -17.40
N ALA A 28 6.81 3.07 -17.46
CA ALA A 28 8.25 3.10 -17.16
C ALA A 28 8.57 2.81 -15.68
N ILE A 29 7.70 3.23 -14.75
CA ILE A 29 7.83 2.92 -13.31
C ILE A 29 7.52 1.44 -13.08
N PHE A 30 6.42 0.92 -13.61
CA PHE A 30 6.04 -0.48 -13.44
C PHE A 30 7.09 -1.47 -13.95
N LYS A 31 7.75 -1.16 -15.07
CA LYS A 31 8.87 -1.96 -15.59
C LYS A 31 10.07 -2.06 -14.64
N LYS A 32 10.24 -1.11 -13.73
CA LYS A 32 11.31 -1.12 -12.72
C LYS A 32 10.91 -1.90 -11.46
N GLU A 33 9.62 -1.84 -11.11
CA GLU A 33 9.10 -2.40 -9.85
C GLU A 33 8.61 -3.85 -9.99
N ALA A 34 8.04 -4.22 -11.13
CA ALA A 34 7.43 -5.53 -11.36
C ALA A 34 8.47 -6.58 -11.79
N ALA A 35 8.27 -7.82 -11.34
CA ALA A 35 9.08 -8.96 -11.76
C ALA A 35 8.74 -9.40 -13.19
N GLU A 36 7.44 -9.38 -13.51
CA GLU A 36 6.88 -9.68 -14.83
C GLU A 36 5.78 -8.67 -15.13
N ILE A 37 5.65 -8.26 -16.40
CA ILE A 37 4.68 -7.24 -16.79
C ILE A 37 4.21 -7.44 -18.23
N GLU A 38 2.89 -7.40 -18.40
CA GLU A 38 2.22 -7.27 -19.68
C GLU A 38 1.53 -5.90 -19.75
N ASP A 39 1.72 -5.20 -20.86
CA ASP A 39 1.16 -3.87 -21.11
C ASP A 39 0.22 -3.93 -22.32
N GLN A 40 -1.01 -3.48 -22.11
CA GLN A 40 -2.05 -3.40 -23.12
C GLN A 40 -2.62 -1.97 -23.20
N GLY A 41 -1.73 -0.97 -23.29
CA GLY A 41 -2.12 0.40 -23.62
C GLY A 41 -2.83 1.13 -22.49
N GLY A 42 -2.28 1.08 -21.29
CA GLY A 42 -2.89 1.68 -20.09
C GLY A 42 -3.65 0.69 -19.21
N VAL A 43 -3.64 -0.58 -19.61
CA VAL A 43 -4.00 -1.72 -18.78
C VAL A 43 -2.74 -2.56 -18.57
N TRP A 44 -2.41 -2.86 -17.33
CA TRP A 44 -1.24 -3.68 -17.00
C TRP A 44 -1.62 -4.89 -16.15
N HIS A 45 -1.00 -6.01 -16.47
CA HIS A 45 -0.99 -7.22 -15.64
C HIS A 45 0.45 -7.43 -15.21
N MET A 46 0.71 -7.48 -13.90
CA MET A 46 2.08 -7.56 -13.41
C MET A 46 2.21 -8.46 -12.19
N THR A 47 3.35 -9.13 -12.08
CA THR A 47 3.75 -9.87 -10.89
C THR A 47 4.57 -8.94 -9.99
N TYR A 48 4.08 -8.67 -8.79
CA TYR A 48 4.77 -7.84 -7.79
C TYR A 48 4.59 -8.45 -6.40
N ARG A 49 5.71 -8.62 -5.68
CA ARG A 49 5.76 -9.36 -4.40
C ARG A 49 5.10 -10.74 -4.46
N GLY A 50 5.29 -11.46 -5.57
CA GLY A 50 4.72 -12.81 -5.78
C GLY A 50 3.20 -12.84 -6.02
N ARG A 51 2.58 -11.69 -6.28
CA ARG A 51 1.14 -11.53 -6.46
C ARG A 51 0.83 -10.84 -7.80
N LEU A 52 -0.28 -11.23 -8.41
CA LEU A 52 -0.86 -10.51 -9.55
C LEU A 52 -1.39 -9.15 -9.11
N LEU A 53 -0.91 -8.08 -9.74
CA LEU A 53 -1.49 -6.75 -9.71
C LEU A 53 -2.03 -6.38 -11.08
N LEU A 54 -3.21 -5.79 -11.06
CA LEU A 54 -3.93 -5.30 -12.22
C LEU A 54 -3.98 -3.78 -12.12
N VAL A 55 -3.69 -3.11 -13.22
CA VAL A 55 -3.80 -1.66 -13.31
C VAL A 55 -4.68 -1.31 -14.50
N VAL A 56 -5.64 -0.42 -14.29
CA VAL A 56 -6.49 0.13 -15.35
C VAL A 56 -6.45 1.63 -15.25
N THR A 57 -6.26 2.31 -16.38
CA THR A 57 -6.31 3.76 -16.49
C THR A 57 -7.44 4.20 -17.40
N ASP A 58 -8.05 5.32 -17.04
CA ASP A 58 -9.03 6.05 -17.83
C ASP A 58 -8.55 7.51 -17.88
N THR A 59 -7.92 7.86 -19.00
CA THR A 59 -7.35 9.20 -19.20
C THR A 59 -8.42 10.27 -19.32
N ASP A 60 -9.59 9.92 -19.85
CA ASP A 60 -10.70 10.84 -20.08
C ASP A 60 -11.39 11.19 -18.76
N ALA A 61 -11.60 10.18 -17.91
CA ALA A 61 -12.13 10.37 -16.55
C ALA A 61 -11.08 10.86 -15.53
N ASN A 62 -9.81 10.97 -15.94
CA ASN A 62 -8.67 11.24 -15.07
C ASN A 62 -8.65 10.27 -13.87
N ARG A 63 -8.61 8.96 -14.12
CA ARG A 63 -8.61 7.94 -13.08
C ARG A 63 -7.63 6.83 -13.38
N MET A 64 -7.03 6.32 -12.33
CA MET A 64 -6.32 5.05 -12.32
C MET A 64 -6.89 4.16 -11.22
N ARG A 65 -6.82 2.85 -11.43
CA ARG A 65 -7.06 1.85 -10.40
C ARG A 65 -5.95 0.81 -10.42
N ILE A 66 -5.42 0.49 -9.24
CA ILE A 66 -4.50 -0.62 -9.01
C ILE A 66 -5.22 -1.58 -8.08
N PHE A 67 -5.28 -2.87 -8.41
CA PHE A 67 -6.03 -3.84 -7.63
C PHE A 67 -5.52 -5.26 -7.80
N THR A 68 -5.90 -6.13 -6.89
CA THR A 68 -5.55 -7.54 -6.89
C THR A 68 -6.68 -8.37 -6.30
N PRO A 69 -7.02 -9.53 -6.88
CA PRO A 69 -7.99 -10.45 -6.29
C PRO A 69 -7.42 -11.11 -5.03
N ILE A 70 -8.28 -11.31 -4.04
CA ILE A 70 -7.96 -11.99 -2.79
C ILE A 70 -8.57 -13.39 -2.79
N MET A 71 -9.89 -13.47 -2.93
CA MET A 71 -10.66 -14.72 -2.95
C MET A 71 -12.04 -14.48 -3.55
N GLU A 72 -12.80 -15.53 -3.81
CA GLU A 72 -14.21 -15.39 -4.17
C GLU A 72 -15.01 -14.85 -2.97
N ALA A 73 -15.89 -13.88 -3.22
CA ALA A 73 -16.71 -13.25 -2.19
C ALA A 73 -17.71 -14.23 -1.54
N LYS A 74 -18.07 -15.30 -2.24
CA LYS A 74 -18.95 -16.35 -1.72
C LYS A 74 -18.28 -17.18 -0.60
N ASP A 75 -16.95 -17.20 -0.57
CA ASP A 75 -16.15 -17.99 0.37
C ASP A 75 -15.78 -17.18 1.64
N LEU A 76 -16.29 -15.94 1.77
CA LEU A 76 -16.11 -15.12 2.97
C LEU A 76 -16.71 -15.81 4.20
N LEU A 77 -15.91 -15.89 5.26
CA LEU A 77 -16.35 -16.37 6.55
C LEU A 77 -17.24 -15.33 7.25
N PRO A 78 -18.18 -15.75 8.12
CA PRO A 78 -18.99 -14.83 8.91
C PRO A 78 -18.14 -13.78 9.65
N GLY A 79 -18.55 -12.52 9.58
CA GLY A 79 -17.84 -11.40 10.21
C GLY A 79 -16.66 -10.83 9.41
N GLN A 80 -16.17 -11.50 8.36
CA GLN A 80 -15.05 -10.97 7.56
C GLN A 80 -15.47 -9.72 6.77
N LYS A 81 -16.72 -9.65 6.30
CA LYS A 81 -17.23 -8.48 5.59
C LYS A 81 -17.26 -7.24 6.49
N GLU A 82 -17.70 -7.38 7.73
CA GLU A 82 -17.70 -6.30 8.73
C GLU A 82 -16.27 -5.88 9.06
N LYS A 83 -15.34 -6.83 9.23
CA LYS A 83 -13.91 -6.53 9.44
C LYS A 83 -13.31 -5.76 8.27
N MET A 84 -13.62 -6.14 7.02
CA MET A 84 -13.17 -5.40 5.83
C MET A 84 -13.69 -3.95 5.84
N LEU A 85 -14.97 -3.76 6.16
CA LEU A 85 -15.57 -2.42 6.20
C LEU A 85 -14.99 -1.56 7.33
N SER A 86 -14.74 -2.14 8.50
CA SER A 86 -14.05 -1.45 9.60
C SER A 86 -12.60 -1.12 9.24
N ALA A 87 -11.87 -2.06 8.63
CA ALA A 87 -10.51 -1.85 8.16
C ALA A 87 -10.44 -0.74 7.10
N ASN A 88 -11.43 -0.66 6.20
CA ASN A 88 -11.53 0.42 5.23
C ASN A 88 -11.61 1.80 5.87
N PHE A 89 -12.13 1.92 7.09
CA PHE A 89 -12.18 3.19 7.81
C PHE A 89 -10.85 3.52 8.50
N ASP A 90 -10.15 2.50 9.01
CA ASP A 90 -9.00 2.66 9.91
C ASP A 90 -7.68 2.19 9.28
N SER A 91 -7.48 0.87 9.22
CA SER A 91 -6.18 0.26 8.95
C SER A 91 -5.81 0.05 7.47
N ALA A 92 -6.76 0.14 6.55
CA ALA A 92 -6.51 -0.02 5.12
C ALA A 92 -5.94 1.25 4.46
N LEU A 93 -6.01 2.40 5.15
CA LEU A 93 -5.49 3.69 4.70
C LEU A 93 -6.01 4.08 3.32
N ASP A 94 -5.13 4.25 2.32
CA ASP A 94 -5.53 4.68 0.98
C ASP A 94 -6.03 3.52 0.12
N ALA A 95 -5.56 2.30 0.37
CA ALA A 95 -6.13 1.10 -0.21
C ALA A 95 -7.45 0.73 0.50
N LYS A 96 -8.31 -0.01 -0.20
CA LYS A 96 -9.62 -0.45 0.31
C LYS A 96 -9.91 -1.88 -0.12
N TYR A 97 -10.67 -2.59 0.70
CA TYR A 97 -11.37 -3.79 0.30
C TYR A 97 -12.64 -3.45 -0.49
N SER A 98 -12.91 -4.20 -1.55
CA SER A 98 -14.13 -4.09 -2.34
C SER A 98 -14.59 -5.46 -2.85
N VAL A 99 -15.82 -5.53 -3.36
CA VAL A 99 -16.31 -6.71 -4.08
C VAL A 99 -16.55 -6.31 -5.54
N TYR A 100 -15.93 -7.03 -6.46
CA TYR A 100 -16.08 -6.81 -7.90
C TYR A 100 -16.12 -8.14 -8.64
N GLN A 101 -17.13 -8.32 -9.50
CA GLN A 101 -17.35 -9.54 -10.28
C GLN A 101 -17.28 -10.85 -9.46
N GLY A 102 -17.82 -10.84 -8.23
CA GLY A 102 -17.84 -12.02 -7.37
C GLY A 102 -16.54 -12.29 -6.61
N PHE A 103 -15.53 -11.43 -6.73
CA PHE A 103 -14.27 -11.53 -5.97
C PHE A 103 -14.14 -10.40 -4.95
N VAL A 104 -13.52 -10.72 -3.82
CA VAL A 104 -12.96 -9.72 -2.92
C VAL A 104 -11.67 -9.20 -3.53
N MET A 105 -11.57 -7.87 -3.62
CA MET A 105 -10.41 -7.17 -4.16
C MET A 105 -9.79 -6.29 -3.09
N SER A 106 -8.46 -6.22 -3.08
CA SER A 106 -7.74 -5.06 -2.55
C SER A 106 -7.56 -4.06 -3.70
N VAL A 107 -7.88 -2.78 -3.47
CA VAL A 107 -7.91 -1.75 -4.51
C VAL A 107 -7.43 -0.40 -3.99
N PHE A 108 -6.67 0.30 -4.82
CA PHE A 108 -6.33 1.70 -4.67
C PHE A 108 -6.82 2.45 -5.92
N THR A 109 -7.52 3.57 -5.74
CA THR A 109 -8.05 4.40 -6.83
C THR A 109 -7.62 5.84 -6.62
N HIS A 110 -7.13 6.49 -7.68
CA HIS A 110 -6.63 7.86 -7.59
C HIS A 110 -6.84 8.60 -8.92
N PRO A 111 -6.94 9.95 -8.90
CA PRO A 111 -6.80 10.75 -10.11
C PRO A 111 -5.45 10.52 -10.79
N LEU A 112 -5.44 10.35 -12.12
CA LEU A 112 -4.21 10.01 -12.85
C LEU A 112 -3.21 11.17 -12.78
N LYS A 113 -3.59 12.36 -13.23
CA LYS A 113 -2.69 13.51 -13.42
C LYS A 113 -2.01 13.98 -12.13
N GLU A 114 -2.71 13.86 -11.01
CA GLU A 114 -2.28 14.31 -9.69
C GLU A 114 -1.36 13.30 -8.98
N LEU A 115 -1.25 12.09 -9.52
CA LEU A 115 -0.40 11.04 -8.97
C LEU A 115 1.08 11.40 -9.17
N TYR A 116 1.90 11.24 -8.13
CA TYR A 116 3.36 11.38 -8.25
C TYR A 116 4.06 10.03 -8.10
N GLU A 117 5.30 9.93 -8.57
CA GLU A 117 5.97 8.62 -8.74
C GLU A 117 6.09 7.82 -7.43
N PRO A 118 6.59 8.38 -6.31
CA PRO A 118 6.59 7.66 -5.04
C PRO A 118 5.21 7.19 -4.59
N GLN A 119 4.14 7.96 -4.85
CA GLN A 119 2.77 7.57 -4.50
C GLN A 119 2.31 6.36 -5.31
N LEU A 120 2.72 6.26 -6.57
CA LEU A 120 2.40 5.10 -7.40
C LEU A 120 3.05 3.82 -6.85
N VAL A 121 4.33 3.90 -6.48
CA VAL A 121 5.06 2.76 -5.91
C VAL A 121 4.47 2.37 -4.55
N ASP A 122 4.13 3.36 -3.71
CA ASP A 122 3.47 3.12 -2.43
C ASP A 122 2.08 2.50 -2.60
N ALA A 123 1.29 2.95 -3.58
CA ALA A 123 0.00 2.37 -3.91
C ALA A 123 0.11 0.88 -4.30
N MET A 124 1.13 0.50 -5.09
CA MET A 124 1.40 -0.91 -5.42
C MET A 124 1.68 -1.72 -4.15
N LYS A 125 2.51 -1.18 -3.25
CA LYS A 125 2.81 -1.80 -1.96
C LYS A 125 1.54 -1.95 -1.12
N GLN A 126 0.75 -0.89 -0.98
CA GLN A 126 -0.47 -0.88 -0.16
C GLN A 126 -1.49 -1.91 -0.65
N VAL A 127 -1.71 -1.99 -1.97
CA VAL A 127 -2.63 -2.96 -2.56
C VAL A 127 -2.16 -4.40 -2.30
N ALA A 128 -0.86 -4.66 -2.48
CA ALA A 128 -0.29 -5.99 -2.24
C ALA A 128 -0.38 -6.40 -0.76
N VAL A 129 0.02 -5.50 0.15
CA VAL A 129 0.03 -5.76 1.60
C VAL A 129 -1.39 -5.92 2.14
N LEU A 130 -2.34 -5.08 1.73
CA LEU A 130 -3.73 -5.21 2.18
C LEU A 130 -4.35 -6.55 1.76
N ALA A 131 -3.94 -7.08 0.61
CA ALA A 131 -4.35 -8.39 0.16
C ALA A 131 -3.64 -9.53 0.92
N GLU A 132 -2.37 -9.36 1.26
CA GLU A 132 -1.56 -10.31 2.04
C GLU A 132 -2.05 -10.43 3.50
N THR A 133 -2.47 -9.32 4.10
CA THR A 133 -2.92 -9.26 5.50
C THR A 133 -4.41 -9.58 5.68
N PHE A 134 -5.13 -9.86 4.60
CA PHE A 134 -6.52 -10.26 4.67
C PHE A 134 -6.68 -11.53 5.53
N GLY A 135 -7.64 -11.50 6.46
CA GLY A 135 -7.87 -12.61 7.40
C GLY A 135 -6.97 -12.58 8.65
N THR A 136 -5.97 -11.69 8.69
CA THR A 136 -5.10 -11.50 9.85
C THR A 136 -5.22 -10.08 10.40
N SER A 137 -4.34 -9.16 9.98
CA SER A 137 -4.27 -7.80 10.51
C SER A 137 -5.12 -6.78 9.74
N TYR A 138 -5.53 -7.09 8.49
CA TYR A 138 -6.33 -6.20 7.63
C TYR A 138 -5.72 -4.79 7.44
N GLN A 139 -4.39 -4.71 7.27
CA GLN A 139 -3.66 -3.43 7.13
C GLN A 139 -2.98 -3.33 5.77
N SER A 140 -2.88 -2.12 5.23
CA SER A 140 -2.21 -1.86 3.94
C SER A 140 -0.73 -1.50 4.08
N THR A 141 -0.22 -1.33 5.29
CA THR A 141 1.20 -1.05 5.52
C THR A 141 1.75 -1.94 6.61
N ASP A 142 3.08 -2.01 6.71
CA ASP A 142 3.77 -2.76 7.77
C ASP A 142 3.64 -2.06 9.14
N MET A 143 3.00 -0.90 9.22
CA MET A 143 2.90 -0.05 10.41
C MET A 143 1.44 0.17 10.81
N VAL A 144 1.13 -0.01 12.09
CA VAL A 144 -0.20 0.28 12.63
C VAL A 144 -0.39 1.80 12.72
N PHE A 145 -1.34 2.34 11.96
CA PHE A 145 -1.76 3.73 12.07
C PHE A 145 -2.34 3.97 13.48
N GLY A 146 -1.91 5.05 14.17
CA GLY A 146 -2.38 5.37 15.52
C GLY A 146 -1.50 4.90 16.69
N GLY A 147 -0.33 4.30 16.42
CA GLY A 147 0.75 4.16 17.43
C GLY A 147 0.42 3.25 18.60
N ALA A 148 0.50 1.94 18.39
CA ALA A 148 0.84 1.01 19.46
C ALA A 148 2.14 0.30 19.08
N THR A 149 3.24 0.70 19.71
CA THR A 149 4.51 -0.03 19.67
C THR A 149 4.32 -1.46 20.16
N LYS A 150 4.80 -2.41 19.36
CA LYS A 150 5.14 -3.81 19.67
C LYS A 150 4.72 -4.28 21.07
N SER A 151 3.67 -5.08 21.15
CA SER A 151 3.53 -6.01 22.27
C SER A 151 4.73 -6.96 22.22
N GLU A 152 5.64 -6.80 23.18
CA GLU A 152 6.69 -7.79 23.44
C GLU A 152 6.02 -9.17 23.60
N GLU A 153 6.56 -10.18 22.93
CA GLU A 153 6.16 -11.57 23.13
C GLU A 153 6.28 -11.92 24.63
N PRO A 154 5.29 -12.64 25.20
CA PRO A 154 5.38 -13.05 26.60
C PRO A 154 6.54 -14.03 26.75
N LYS A 155 7.59 -13.62 27.46
CA LYS A 155 8.65 -14.53 27.90
C LYS A 155 8.01 -15.60 28.78
N ILE A 156 7.90 -16.81 28.25
CA ILE A 156 7.47 -18.00 28.98
C ILE A 156 8.45 -18.18 30.16
N ASN A 157 7.94 -17.94 31.36
CA ASN A 157 8.70 -18.10 32.58
C ASN A 157 9.05 -19.58 32.74
N GLN A 158 10.35 -19.92 32.72
CA GLN A 158 10.80 -21.27 33.01
C GLN A 158 10.47 -21.57 34.48
N SER A 159 9.61 -22.57 34.70
CA SER A 159 9.27 -23.07 36.03
C SER A 159 10.54 -23.62 36.72
N PRO A 160 10.90 -23.19 37.95
CA PRO A 160 12.04 -23.75 38.66
C PRO A 160 11.80 -25.24 38.94
N GLY A 161 12.73 -26.06 38.47
CA GLY A 161 12.72 -27.50 38.64
C GLY A 161 12.66 -27.91 40.11
N LYS A 162 11.92 -28.99 40.36
CA LYS A 162 11.83 -29.69 41.65
C LYS A 162 13.23 -30.00 42.20
N GLU A 163 13.59 -29.39 43.33
CA GLU A 163 14.65 -29.90 44.18
C GLU A 163 14.21 -31.24 44.78
N LYS A 164 15.00 -32.28 44.51
CA LYS A 164 14.88 -33.60 45.12
C LYS A 164 15.36 -33.50 46.57
N LYS A 165 14.49 -33.79 47.52
CA LYS A 165 14.88 -34.16 48.89
C LYS A 165 15.61 -35.51 48.83
N ASN A 166 16.87 -35.50 49.25
CA ASN A 166 17.55 -36.66 49.85
C ASN A 166 18.03 -36.25 51.23
#